data_AF-A0A495JIG8-F1
#
_entry.id   AF-A0A495JIG8-F1
#
_cell.length_a   1.000
_cell.length_b   1.000
_cell.length_c   1.000
_cell.angle_alpha   90.00
_cell.angle_beta   90.00
_cell.angle_gamma   90.00
#
_symmetry.space_group_name_H-M   'P 1'
#
loop_
_entity.id
_entity.type
_entity.pdbx_description
1 polymer ?
#
loop_
_entity_poly.entity_id
_entity_poly.type
_entity_poly.pdbx_seq_one_letter_code
_entity_poly.pdbx_strand_id
1 'polypeptide(L)'
;MRRALTALFAIAFAAGAGPAPAYAEPARVAVNGADLVSVRPDGDALSIQIRDAVQQRQGLAGHDPRDVVIDADDGYAAVVPDRADFGFLGKPGDRVWVVAAADGDLASLDTTALPRGSLVGDAVTLRLAAVEGPGIFHAYTVSSLGTPKPVLGSADGSGPKAMSLSVGVRQGGLVWAFDKPGSYKVTLGASARKVDGGEARGEATYRIDVPDAVPTALPAGTPEPRVAGPAAKALSEIAVVPHGLPKLQANPKAVVGATTAAAVANTATGRKVFADGHVDMGPQLQGDTWTVRLRDDSGSPPVWRELSDVVLHVVDKAKIKVPSGADYAFLGAAGSDVWLLPQGQQSGIVWPGWNTQDPSVVNGINGDVTWRLTSLSGPGHFKLYLTGSFGKPEVLFDSAKTLPQGIRVPPNTHAHGNWAFTKSGIYRLGVEMTGTTKAGKSVTSTKVLTIAVGAVDPNDGFTPGTGTGSSGGTGTGTGSGGGGLPRTGSSWLLPAGATGVAMVAVGVFLLFTTRRRRTAENAAKAS
;
A
#
# COMPACT_ATOMS: atom_id res chain seq x y z
N MET A 1 1.26 -49.58 -86.96
CA MET A 1 1.87 -49.84 -85.64
C MET A 1 1.67 -48.61 -84.77
N ARG A 2 0.73 -48.68 -83.82
CA ARG A 2 0.41 -47.60 -82.88
C ARG A 2 1.38 -47.68 -81.69
N ARG A 3 2.12 -46.60 -81.41
CA ARG A 3 2.80 -46.40 -80.13
C ARG A 3 2.16 -45.21 -79.45
N ALA A 4 1.50 -45.48 -78.34
CA ALA A 4 0.92 -44.47 -77.46
C ALA A 4 2.06 -43.83 -76.63
N LEU A 5 2.15 -42.50 -76.64
CA LEU A 5 2.89 -41.74 -75.65
C LEU A 5 1.87 -40.84 -74.94
N THR A 6 1.60 -41.17 -73.68
CA THR A 6 0.75 -40.41 -72.77
C THR A 6 1.57 -39.24 -72.21
N ALA A 7 1.11 -38.01 -72.43
CA ALA A 7 1.66 -36.82 -71.79
C ALA A 7 1.16 -36.75 -70.35
N LEU A 8 2.08 -36.76 -69.38
CA LEU A 8 1.79 -36.50 -67.97
C LEU A 8 2.01 -35.01 -67.69
N PHE A 9 0.95 -34.29 -67.34
CA PHE A 9 1.01 -32.94 -66.80
C PHE A 9 1.59 -33.00 -65.38
N ALA A 10 2.76 -32.40 -65.16
CA ALA A 10 3.26 -32.12 -63.82
C ALA A 10 2.65 -30.80 -63.33
N ILE A 11 1.72 -30.87 -62.38
CA ILE A 11 1.23 -29.70 -61.64
C ILE A 11 2.27 -29.36 -60.58
N ALA A 12 2.98 -28.25 -60.78
CA ALA A 12 3.84 -27.67 -59.75
C ALA A 12 2.95 -27.01 -58.68
N PHE A 13 2.84 -27.65 -57.50
CA PHE A 13 2.33 -26.98 -56.31
C PHE A 13 3.44 -26.10 -55.73
N ALA A 14 3.40 -24.80 -56.02
CA ALA A 14 4.12 -23.81 -55.24
C ALA A 14 3.43 -23.71 -53.87
N ALA A 15 4.02 -24.35 -52.86
CA ALA A 15 3.61 -24.15 -51.46
C ALA A 15 4.03 -22.73 -51.04
N GLY A 16 3.12 -21.77 -51.19
CA GLY A 16 3.28 -20.45 -50.58
C GLY A 16 3.33 -20.59 -49.07
N ALA A 17 4.45 -20.22 -48.46
CA ALA A 17 4.54 -20.03 -47.02
C ALA A 17 3.52 -18.95 -46.62
N GLY A 18 2.42 -19.36 -46.00
CA GLY A 18 1.50 -18.41 -45.38
C GLY A 18 2.23 -17.60 -44.31
N PRO A 19 1.81 -16.35 -44.05
CA PRO A 19 2.38 -15.56 -42.96
C PRO A 19 2.25 -16.36 -41.67
N ALA A 20 3.36 -16.48 -40.93
CA ALA A 20 3.35 -17.06 -39.60
C ALA A 20 2.24 -16.37 -38.78
N PRO A 21 1.41 -17.12 -38.01
CA PRO A 21 0.42 -16.48 -37.16
C PRO A 21 1.16 -15.51 -36.25
N ALA A 22 0.73 -14.25 -36.24
CA ALA A 22 1.19 -13.29 -35.27
C ALA A 22 0.87 -13.88 -33.88
N TYR A 23 1.90 -14.36 -33.18
CA TYR A 23 1.75 -14.71 -31.77
C TYR A 23 1.26 -13.46 -31.08
N ALA A 24 0.05 -13.52 -30.50
CA ALA A 24 -0.42 -12.45 -29.64
C ALA A 24 0.66 -12.23 -28.57
N GLU A 25 1.09 -10.98 -28.39
CA GLU A 25 2.05 -10.64 -27.36
C GLU A 25 1.50 -11.16 -26.01
N PRO A 26 2.30 -11.90 -25.22
CA PRO A 26 1.83 -12.40 -23.93
C PRO A 26 1.27 -11.26 -23.09
N ALA A 27 0.18 -11.51 -22.37
CA ALA A 27 -0.38 -10.50 -21.49
C ALA A 27 0.63 -10.14 -20.40
N ARG A 28 0.79 -8.85 -20.11
CA ARG A 28 1.69 -8.37 -19.04
C ARG A 28 0.92 -8.30 -17.73
N VAL A 29 1.52 -8.77 -16.64
CA VAL A 29 0.92 -8.72 -15.30
C VAL A 29 1.73 -7.78 -14.42
N ALA A 30 1.06 -6.77 -13.86
CA ALA A 30 1.64 -5.90 -12.84
C ALA A 30 1.80 -6.69 -11.53
N VAL A 31 2.96 -6.50 -10.87
CA VAL A 31 3.31 -7.26 -9.66
C VAL A 31 2.67 -6.66 -8.38
N ASN A 32 2.16 -5.43 -8.45
CA ASN A 32 1.58 -4.70 -7.32
C ASN A 32 0.44 -5.49 -6.66
N GLY A 33 0.67 -5.91 -5.41
CA GLY A 33 -0.29 -6.70 -4.63
C GLY A 33 -0.60 -8.09 -5.21
N ALA A 34 0.11 -8.54 -6.24
CA ALA A 34 -0.15 -9.80 -6.93
C ALA A 34 0.27 -11.01 -6.09
N ASP A 35 -0.45 -12.12 -6.28
CA ASP A 35 0.01 -13.43 -5.83
C ASP A 35 0.89 -14.00 -6.95
N LEU A 36 2.20 -13.75 -6.88
CA LEU A 36 3.15 -14.29 -7.85
C LEU A 36 3.15 -15.83 -7.85
N VAL A 37 2.85 -16.45 -6.72
CA VAL A 37 2.65 -17.90 -6.61
C VAL A 37 1.34 -18.16 -5.88
N SER A 38 0.29 -18.54 -6.60
CA SER A 38 -0.95 -19.07 -6.02
C SER A 38 -1.07 -20.56 -6.31
N VAL A 39 -1.04 -21.38 -5.27
CA VAL A 39 -1.22 -22.84 -5.38
C VAL A 39 -2.70 -23.17 -5.16
N ARG A 40 -3.31 -23.83 -6.14
CA ARG A 40 -4.74 -24.16 -6.13
C ARG A 40 -4.99 -25.63 -6.47
N PRO A 41 -6.12 -26.20 -6.03
CA PRO A 41 -6.55 -27.51 -6.51
C PRO A 41 -6.78 -27.49 -8.03
N ASP A 42 -6.41 -28.56 -8.72
CA ASP A 42 -6.74 -28.81 -10.12
C ASP A 42 -7.11 -30.29 -10.30
N GLY A 43 -8.37 -30.62 -10.07
CA GLY A 43 -8.80 -32.02 -9.96
C GLY A 43 -8.04 -32.76 -8.86
N ASP A 44 -7.36 -33.85 -9.22
CA ASP A 44 -6.47 -34.62 -8.34
C ASP A 44 -5.04 -34.05 -8.24
N ALA A 45 -4.73 -33.01 -9.01
CA ALA A 45 -3.44 -32.35 -9.10
C ALA A 45 -3.43 -31.00 -8.38
N LEU A 46 -2.28 -30.33 -8.43
CA LEU A 46 -2.12 -28.94 -8.03
C LEU A 46 -1.85 -28.10 -9.28
N SER A 47 -2.31 -26.86 -9.28
CA SER A 47 -1.87 -25.85 -10.24
C SER A 47 -1.14 -24.71 -9.51
N ILE A 48 -0.18 -24.11 -10.21
CA ILE A 48 0.50 -22.88 -9.79
C ILE A 48 0.10 -21.78 -10.77
N GLN A 49 -0.44 -20.68 -10.25
CA GLN A 49 -0.99 -19.57 -11.03
C GLN A 49 -0.42 -18.24 -10.56
N ILE A 50 -0.46 -17.23 -11.42
CA ILE A 50 -0.29 -15.82 -11.03
C ILE A 50 -1.66 -15.20 -10.89
N ARG A 51 -1.95 -14.55 -9.77
CA ARG A 51 -3.17 -13.73 -9.64
C ARG A 51 -2.82 -12.27 -9.55
N ASP A 52 -3.34 -11.49 -10.48
CA ASP A 52 -3.32 -10.04 -10.33
C ASP A 52 -4.27 -9.59 -9.20
N ALA A 53 -4.20 -8.32 -8.83
CA ALA A 53 -5.04 -7.77 -7.78
C ALA A 53 -6.55 -7.90 -8.09
N VAL A 54 -6.98 -7.85 -9.35
CA VAL A 54 -8.39 -7.96 -9.75
C VAL A 54 -8.90 -9.38 -9.52
N GLN A 55 -8.16 -10.38 -9.99
CA GLN A 55 -8.46 -11.79 -9.83
C GLN A 55 -8.47 -12.18 -8.36
N GLN A 56 -7.51 -11.68 -7.58
CA GLN A 56 -7.45 -11.87 -6.13
C GLN A 56 -8.74 -11.37 -5.47
N ARG A 57 -9.18 -10.14 -5.77
CA ARG A 57 -10.37 -9.53 -5.16
C ARG A 57 -11.66 -10.26 -5.50
N GLN A 58 -11.75 -10.79 -6.72
CA GLN A 58 -12.95 -11.48 -7.21
C GLN A 58 -12.92 -12.98 -6.92
N GLY A 59 -11.85 -13.50 -6.31
CA GLY A 59 -11.67 -14.93 -6.09
C GLY A 59 -11.52 -15.75 -7.38
N LEU A 60 -11.24 -15.09 -8.50
CA LEU A 60 -11.12 -15.72 -9.81
C LEU A 60 -9.86 -16.59 -9.90
N ALA A 61 -9.86 -17.50 -10.87
CA ALA A 61 -8.65 -18.21 -11.27
C ALA A 61 -7.60 -17.21 -11.77
N GLY A 62 -6.33 -17.52 -11.50
CA GLY A 62 -5.20 -16.75 -12.00
C GLY A 62 -4.83 -17.09 -13.43
N HIS A 63 -3.85 -16.38 -13.94
CA HIS A 63 -3.17 -16.69 -15.18
C HIS A 63 -2.25 -17.89 -15.02
N ASP A 64 -2.14 -18.70 -16.08
CA ASP A 64 -1.03 -19.63 -16.21
C ASP A 64 0.27 -18.81 -16.36
N PRO A 65 1.32 -19.06 -15.55
CA PRO A 65 2.57 -18.32 -15.63
C PRO A 65 3.25 -18.36 -17.01
N ARG A 66 2.90 -19.33 -17.87
CA ARG A 66 3.43 -19.44 -19.24
C ARG A 66 2.78 -18.46 -20.20
N ASP A 67 1.59 -17.96 -19.90
CA ASP A 67 0.80 -17.11 -20.81
C ASP A 67 1.01 -15.62 -20.55
N VAL A 68 1.75 -15.31 -19.48
CA VAL A 68 2.06 -13.95 -19.07
C VAL A 68 3.56 -13.75 -18.97
N VAL A 69 3.97 -12.50 -19.18
CA VAL A 69 5.31 -12.05 -18.82
C VAL A 69 5.18 -11.23 -17.56
N ILE A 70 5.97 -11.59 -16.55
CA ILE A 70 6.13 -10.71 -15.38
C ILE A 70 6.99 -9.55 -15.86
N ASP A 71 6.31 -8.43 -16.07
CA ASP A 71 7.00 -7.22 -16.45
C ASP A 71 7.66 -6.61 -15.23
N ALA A 72 8.98 -6.51 -15.30
CA ALA A 72 9.78 -5.75 -14.37
C ALA A 72 9.93 -4.31 -14.86
N ASP A 73 8.89 -3.73 -15.48
CA ASP A 73 8.82 -2.31 -15.86
C ASP A 73 9.13 -1.37 -14.67
N ASP A 74 8.91 -1.84 -13.43
CA ASP A 74 9.33 -1.20 -12.16
C ASP A 74 10.48 -1.93 -11.43
N GLY A 75 11.04 -2.97 -12.05
CA GLY A 75 12.19 -3.68 -11.53
C GLY A 75 13.42 -2.80 -11.63
N TYR A 76 13.85 -2.27 -10.48
CA TYR A 76 15.01 -1.41 -10.44
C TYR A 76 16.28 -2.24 -10.24
N ALA A 77 17.33 -1.87 -10.97
CA ALA A 77 18.67 -2.21 -10.58
C ALA A 77 18.96 -1.53 -9.24
N ALA A 78 19.11 -2.35 -8.20
CA ALA A 78 19.51 -1.96 -6.87
C ALA A 78 20.95 -2.40 -6.62
N VAL A 79 21.44 -2.08 -5.42
CA VAL A 79 22.67 -2.65 -4.88
C VAL A 79 22.35 -3.48 -3.65
N VAL A 80 23.06 -4.59 -3.48
CA VAL A 80 23.00 -5.38 -2.25
C VAL A 80 23.38 -4.46 -1.07
N PRO A 81 22.53 -4.35 -0.03
CA PRO A 81 22.80 -3.43 1.08
C PRO A 81 24.00 -3.91 1.91
N ASP A 82 24.65 -2.98 2.61
CA ASP A 82 25.68 -3.29 3.60
C ASP A 82 25.06 -3.84 4.89
N ARG A 83 24.51 -5.04 4.76
CA ARG A 83 23.77 -5.76 5.79
C ARG A 83 24.04 -7.25 5.65
N ALA A 84 24.62 -7.85 6.70
CA ALA A 84 25.05 -9.25 6.68
C ALA A 84 23.89 -10.23 6.38
N ASP A 85 22.67 -9.92 6.80
CA ASP A 85 21.49 -10.75 6.57
C ASP A 85 21.00 -10.74 5.10
N PHE A 86 21.52 -9.83 4.26
CA PHE A 86 21.32 -9.83 2.81
C PHE A 86 22.50 -10.43 2.02
N GLY A 87 23.53 -10.95 2.69
CA GLY A 87 24.72 -11.50 2.02
C GLY A 87 24.46 -12.68 1.07
N PHE A 88 23.29 -13.31 1.15
CA PHE A 88 22.85 -14.35 0.21
C PHE A 88 22.57 -13.81 -1.20
N LEU A 89 22.46 -12.49 -1.39
CA LEU A 89 22.31 -11.83 -2.68
C LEU A 89 23.65 -11.47 -3.33
N GLY A 90 24.77 -11.59 -2.61
CA GLY A 90 26.08 -11.13 -3.06
C GLY A 90 26.79 -10.28 -2.01
N LYS A 91 27.87 -9.60 -2.43
CA LYS A 91 28.61 -8.68 -1.58
C LYS A 91 27.89 -7.32 -1.52
N PRO A 92 28.00 -6.57 -0.41
CA PRO A 92 27.53 -5.20 -0.37
C PRO A 92 28.03 -4.38 -1.56
N GLY A 93 27.11 -3.68 -2.24
CA GLY A 93 27.40 -2.90 -3.44
C GLY A 93 27.26 -3.66 -4.77
N ASP A 94 27.17 -4.99 -4.76
CA ASP A 94 26.89 -5.77 -5.98
C ASP A 94 25.53 -5.39 -6.57
N ARG A 95 25.42 -5.39 -7.90
CA ARG A 95 24.15 -5.09 -8.57
C ARG A 95 23.18 -6.26 -8.40
N VAL A 96 21.91 -5.92 -8.14
CA VAL A 96 20.82 -6.89 -8.04
C VAL A 96 19.56 -6.27 -8.63
N TRP A 97 18.80 -7.04 -9.40
CA TRP A 97 17.56 -6.62 -10.02
C TRP A 97 16.40 -7.23 -9.26
N VAL A 98 15.49 -6.40 -8.77
CA VAL A 98 14.38 -6.86 -7.94
C VAL A 98 13.08 -6.72 -8.72
N VAL A 99 12.27 -7.78 -8.73
CA VAL A 99 10.89 -7.72 -9.19
C VAL A 99 10.03 -7.26 -8.01
N ALA A 100 9.65 -5.99 -8.00
CA ALA A 100 8.82 -5.37 -6.98
C ALA A 100 7.91 -4.29 -7.60
N ALA A 101 6.85 -3.96 -6.88
CA ALA A 101 5.92 -2.89 -7.22
C ALA A 101 6.52 -1.50 -6.98
N ALA A 102 6.18 -0.52 -7.83
CA ALA A 102 6.58 0.88 -7.64
C ALA A 102 6.05 1.54 -6.35
N ASP A 103 4.92 1.05 -5.80
CA ASP A 103 4.27 1.60 -4.60
C ASP A 103 4.75 0.97 -3.28
N GLY A 104 5.78 0.10 -3.34
CA GLY A 104 6.36 -0.56 -2.18
C GLY A 104 5.57 -1.78 -1.68
N ASP A 105 4.49 -2.16 -2.36
CA ASP A 105 3.69 -3.34 -2.01
C ASP A 105 4.36 -4.61 -2.55
N LEU A 106 4.77 -5.50 -1.64
CA LEU A 106 5.49 -6.72 -2.02
C LEU A 106 4.52 -7.84 -2.43
N ALA A 107 4.94 -8.65 -3.40
CA ALA A 107 4.18 -9.79 -3.87
C ALA A 107 3.91 -10.82 -2.76
N SER A 108 2.99 -11.74 -3.04
CA SER A 108 2.58 -12.78 -2.10
C SER A 108 2.71 -14.20 -2.64
N LEU A 109 2.84 -15.15 -1.70
CA LEU A 109 2.59 -16.57 -1.88
C LEU A 109 1.19 -16.87 -1.35
N ASP A 110 0.36 -17.58 -2.09
CA ASP A 110 -1.03 -17.84 -1.73
C ASP A 110 -1.37 -19.33 -1.81
N THR A 111 -1.93 -19.86 -0.72
CA THR A 111 -2.48 -21.22 -0.62
C THR A 111 -3.93 -21.20 -0.11
N THR A 112 -4.59 -20.04 -0.11
CA THR A 112 -5.93 -19.88 0.49
C THR A 112 -7.01 -20.69 -0.22
N ALA A 113 -6.80 -21.05 -1.48
CA ALA A 113 -7.70 -21.92 -2.23
C ALA A 113 -7.61 -23.40 -1.83
N LEU A 114 -6.58 -23.80 -1.08
CA LEU A 114 -6.43 -25.17 -0.60
C LEU A 114 -7.27 -25.33 0.69
N PRO A 115 -8.22 -26.30 0.75
CA PRO A 115 -9.01 -26.52 1.94
C PRO A 115 -8.16 -27.07 3.09
N ARG A 116 -8.30 -26.50 4.30
CA ARG A 116 -7.66 -27.08 5.50
C ARG A 116 -8.18 -28.48 5.78
N GLY A 117 -7.30 -29.36 6.23
CA GLY A 117 -7.54 -30.79 6.42
C GLY A 117 -7.54 -31.62 5.15
N SER A 118 -7.35 -31.04 3.96
CA SER A 118 -7.33 -31.80 2.69
C SER A 118 -5.98 -32.43 2.37
N LEU A 119 -4.90 -31.92 2.99
CA LEU A 119 -3.53 -32.38 2.77
C LEU A 119 -2.92 -32.85 4.09
N VAL A 120 -2.05 -33.86 4.01
CA VAL A 120 -1.34 -34.39 5.19
C VAL A 120 -0.49 -33.27 5.79
N GLY A 121 -0.79 -32.93 7.05
CA GLY A 121 -0.09 -31.87 7.78
C GLY A 121 -0.41 -30.45 7.32
N ASP A 122 -1.45 -30.25 6.51
CA ASP A 122 -1.82 -28.93 5.95
C ASP A 122 -0.63 -28.19 5.33
N ALA A 123 0.17 -28.93 4.56
CA ALA A 123 1.42 -28.44 4.00
C ALA A 123 1.55 -28.77 2.51
N VAL A 124 2.07 -27.80 1.76
CA VAL A 124 2.52 -27.94 0.37
C VAL A 124 4.03 -27.73 0.34
N THR A 125 4.75 -28.55 -0.41
CA THR A 125 6.16 -28.31 -0.73
C THR A 125 6.23 -27.55 -2.05
N LEU A 126 6.80 -26.34 -2.03
CA LEU A 126 7.15 -25.58 -3.23
C LEU A 126 8.64 -25.78 -3.51
N ARG A 127 8.98 -26.27 -4.71
CA ARG A 127 10.36 -26.53 -5.16
C ARG A 127 10.73 -25.64 -6.33
N LEU A 128 11.98 -25.20 -6.37
CA LEU A 128 12.61 -24.63 -7.57
C LEU A 128 13.13 -25.78 -8.43
N ALA A 129 12.43 -26.08 -9.53
CA ALA A 129 12.76 -27.21 -10.40
C ALA A 129 13.87 -26.87 -11.40
N ALA A 130 13.80 -25.70 -12.04
CA ALA A 130 14.80 -25.24 -12.99
C ALA A 130 14.84 -23.71 -13.09
N VAL A 131 16.01 -23.17 -13.43
CA VAL A 131 16.18 -21.77 -13.83
C VAL A 131 17.02 -21.76 -15.11
N GLU A 132 16.44 -21.26 -16.20
CA GLU A 132 17.15 -20.95 -17.44
C GLU A 132 17.33 -19.44 -17.51
N GLY A 133 18.55 -18.95 -17.62
CA GLY A 133 18.82 -17.51 -17.74
C GLY A 133 20.29 -17.17 -17.51
N PRO A 134 20.67 -15.89 -17.65
CA PRO A 134 22.07 -15.46 -17.61
C PRO A 134 22.71 -15.48 -16.21
N GLY A 135 21.89 -15.49 -15.15
CA GLY A 135 22.31 -15.26 -13.78
C GLY A 135 21.65 -16.14 -12.72
N ILE A 136 21.89 -15.81 -11.46
CA ILE A 136 21.33 -16.45 -10.26
C ILE A 136 19.97 -15.84 -9.96
N PHE A 137 19.00 -16.71 -9.68
CA PHE A 137 17.68 -16.37 -9.18
C PHE A 137 17.65 -16.54 -7.65
N HIS A 138 17.06 -15.55 -6.99
CA HIS A 138 16.79 -15.54 -5.56
C HIS A 138 15.30 -15.27 -5.35
N ALA A 139 14.68 -16.04 -4.45
CA ALA A 139 13.41 -15.68 -3.85
C ALA A 139 13.58 -15.61 -2.34
N TYR A 140 13.09 -14.53 -1.74
CA TYR A 140 13.14 -14.34 -0.29
C TYR A 140 11.90 -13.59 0.18
N THR A 141 11.61 -13.69 1.47
CA THR A 141 10.54 -12.91 2.10
C THR A 141 11.13 -11.85 3.02
N VAL A 142 10.53 -10.67 3.07
CA VAL A 142 10.91 -9.61 4.01
C VAL A 142 9.81 -9.46 5.06
N SER A 143 10.19 -9.55 6.33
CA SER A 143 9.25 -9.32 7.44
C SER A 143 8.92 -7.82 7.60
N SER A 144 7.87 -7.52 8.36
CA SER A 144 7.50 -6.14 8.75
C SER A 144 8.57 -5.33 9.49
N LEU A 145 9.62 -6.02 9.99
CA LEU A 145 10.78 -5.40 10.63
C LEU A 145 12.04 -5.48 9.75
N GLY A 146 11.86 -5.75 8.46
CA GLY A 146 12.92 -5.69 7.47
C GLY A 146 13.93 -6.81 7.52
N THR A 147 13.66 -7.89 8.25
CA THR A 147 14.50 -9.10 8.24
C THR A 147 14.17 -9.92 6.98
N PRO A 148 15.16 -10.19 6.11
CA PRO A 148 14.98 -11.09 4.98
C PRO A 148 15.08 -12.56 5.40
N LYS A 149 14.40 -13.43 4.65
CA LYS A 149 14.53 -14.88 4.76
C LYS A 149 14.58 -15.48 3.35
N PRO A 150 15.71 -16.06 2.92
CA PRO A 150 15.77 -16.81 1.67
C PRO A 150 14.77 -17.96 1.67
N VAL A 151 13.98 -18.09 0.60
CA VAL A 151 12.97 -19.14 0.46
C VAL A 151 13.18 -20.03 -0.75
N LEU A 152 13.79 -19.54 -1.83
CA LEU A 152 14.28 -20.34 -2.95
C LEU A 152 15.55 -19.72 -3.56
N GLY A 153 16.47 -20.52 -4.08
CA GLY A 153 17.68 -20.02 -4.74
C GLY A 153 18.23 -20.95 -5.81
N SER A 154 18.69 -20.42 -6.95
CA SER A 154 19.21 -21.24 -8.06
C SER A 154 20.67 -21.68 -7.91
N ALA A 155 21.46 -21.08 -7.02
CA ALA A 155 22.86 -21.42 -6.77
C ALA A 155 23.12 -21.85 -5.31
N ASP A 156 24.27 -22.46 -5.06
CA ASP A 156 24.68 -22.81 -3.69
C ASP A 156 24.89 -21.55 -2.86
N GLY A 157 24.35 -21.54 -1.64
CA GLY A 157 24.39 -20.38 -0.74
C GLY A 157 23.38 -19.28 -1.08
N SER A 158 22.65 -19.36 -2.21
CA SER A 158 21.66 -18.35 -2.61
C SER A 158 20.27 -18.54 -1.98
N GLY A 159 20.04 -19.70 -1.37
CA GLY A 159 18.80 -20.08 -0.68
C GLY A 159 18.56 -21.60 -0.75
N PRO A 160 17.51 -22.11 -0.09
CA PRO A 160 17.12 -23.51 -0.22
C PRO A 160 16.54 -23.80 -1.62
N LYS A 161 16.45 -25.07 -2.02
CA LYS A 161 15.80 -25.50 -3.28
C LYS A 161 14.30 -25.75 -3.15
N ALA A 162 13.81 -25.84 -1.91
CA ALA A 162 12.40 -26.05 -1.62
C ALA A 162 12.02 -25.40 -0.29
N MET A 163 10.75 -25.10 -0.14
CA MET A 163 10.14 -24.58 1.08
C MET A 163 8.80 -25.26 1.35
N SER A 164 8.38 -25.28 2.61
CA SER A 164 7.03 -25.71 2.99
C SER A 164 6.12 -24.50 3.15
N LEU A 165 4.95 -24.55 2.54
CA LEU A 165 3.87 -23.59 2.64
C LEU A 165 2.74 -24.20 3.46
N SER A 166 2.24 -23.46 4.45
CA SER A 166 1.03 -23.85 5.16
C SER A 166 -0.19 -23.64 4.28
N VAL A 167 -1.17 -24.54 4.35
CA VAL A 167 -2.45 -24.47 3.65
C VAL A 167 -3.33 -23.36 4.25
N GLY A 168 -4.08 -22.66 3.40
CA GLY A 168 -5.01 -21.63 3.86
C GLY A 168 -4.32 -20.34 4.30
N VAL A 169 -3.15 -20.03 3.74
CA VAL A 169 -2.32 -18.86 4.11
C VAL A 169 -1.98 -18.05 2.88
N ARG A 170 -2.11 -16.72 3.00
CA ARG A 170 -1.53 -15.75 2.08
C ARG A 170 -0.35 -15.08 2.76
N GLN A 171 0.86 -15.41 2.33
CA GLN A 171 2.11 -14.88 2.88
C GLN A 171 2.64 -13.77 1.97
N GLY A 172 2.53 -12.52 2.42
CA GLY A 172 3.11 -11.37 1.75
C GLY A 172 4.61 -11.20 1.99
N GLY A 173 5.19 -10.18 1.35
CA GLY A 173 6.59 -9.83 1.51
C GLY A 173 7.53 -10.62 0.60
N LEU A 174 7.01 -11.33 -0.40
CA LEU A 174 7.81 -12.09 -1.36
C LEU A 174 8.54 -11.14 -2.31
N VAL A 175 9.82 -11.42 -2.49
CA VAL A 175 10.69 -10.70 -3.41
C VAL A 175 11.40 -11.72 -4.30
N TRP A 176 11.35 -11.49 -5.61
CA TRP A 176 12.20 -12.19 -6.58
C TRP A 176 13.32 -11.26 -7.01
N ALA A 177 14.54 -11.80 -7.08
CA ALA A 177 15.72 -11.03 -7.44
C ALA A 177 16.68 -11.82 -8.33
N PHE A 178 17.44 -11.09 -9.14
CA PHE A 178 18.37 -11.62 -10.13
C PHE A 178 19.70 -10.87 -10.05
N ASP A 179 20.82 -11.56 -10.22
CA ASP A 179 22.17 -10.94 -10.19
C ASP A 179 22.64 -10.41 -11.55
N LYS A 180 21.87 -10.65 -12.62
CA LYS A 180 22.14 -10.20 -13.99
C LYS A 180 20.85 -9.86 -14.74
N PRO A 181 20.91 -8.91 -15.69
CA PRO A 181 19.81 -8.62 -16.59
C PRO A 181 19.69 -9.68 -17.70
N GLY A 182 18.52 -9.75 -18.32
CA GLY A 182 18.18 -10.65 -19.41
C GLY A 182 16.89 -11.43 -19.16
N SER A 183 16.54 -12.29 -20.11
CA SER A 183 15.34 -13.13 -20.02
C SER A 183 15.60 -14.40 -19.22
N TYR A 184 14.67 -14.72 -18.32
CA TYR A 184 14.70 -15.91 -17.48
C TYR A 184 13.44 -16.76 -17.69
N LYS A 185 13.62 -18.08 -17.58
CA LYS A 185 12.53 -19.01 -17.27
C LYS A 185 12.77 -19.62 -15.90
N VAL A 186 11.82 -19.45 -15.00
CA VAL A 186 11.86 -20.04 -13.65
C VAL A 186 10.76 -21.09 -13.55
N THR A 187 11.13 -22.35 -13.35
CA THR A 187 10.17 -23.46 -13.21
C THR A 187 10.01 -23.82 -11.74
N LEU A 188 8.78 -23.69 -11.24
CA LEU A 188 8.41 -24.05 -9.88
C LEU A 188 7.53 -25.30 -9.90
N GLY A 189 7.77 -26.22 -8.98
CA GLY A 189 6.90 -27.36 -8.73
C GLY A 189 6.22 -27.26 -7.37
N ALA A 190 4.97 -27.68 -7.27
CA ALA A 190 4.23 -27.85 -6.03
C ALA A 190 3.93 -29.33 -5.83
N SER A 191 4.12 -29.85 -4.62
CA SER A 191 3.69 -31.19 -4.27
C SER A 191 3.12 -31.26 -2.87
N ALA A 192 2.11 -32.13 -2.68
CA ALA A 192 1.53 -32.40 -1.38
C ALA A 192 0.97 -33.83 -1.31
N ARG A 193 1.04 -34.44 -0.12
CA ARG A 193 0.41 -35.75 0.11
C ARG A 193 -1.05 -35.53 0.49
N LYS A 194 -1.97 -36.19 -0.20
CA LYS A 194 -3.41 -36.07 0.09
C LYS A 194 -3.79 -36.94 1.31
N VAL A 195 -4.80 -36.52 2.07
CA VAL A 195 -5.28 -37.28 3.24
C VAL A 195 -6.00 -38.58 2.86
N ASP A 196 -6.60 -38.62 1.67
CA ASP A 196 -7.24 -39.81 1.08
C ASP A 196 -6.23 -40.80 0.47
N GLY A 197 -4.94 -40.43 0.46
CA GLY A 197 -3.86 -41.21 -0.12
C GLY A 197 -3.39 -40.68 -1.48
N GLY A 198 -2.14 -41.01 -1.84
CA GLY A 198 -1.50 -40.49 -3.05
C GLY A 198 -0.89 -39.09 -2.88
N GLU A 199 -0.39 -38.55 -3.99
CA GLU A 199 0.32 -37.27 -4.04
C GLU A 199 -0.25 -36.40 -5.15
N ALA A 200 -0.59 -35.16 -4.81
CA ALA A 200 -0.97 -34.13 -5.76
C ALA A 200 0.28 -33.35 -6.15
N ARG A 201 0.46 -33.10 -7.46
CA ARG A 201 1.60 -32.35 -7.99
C ARG A 201 1.16 -31.35 -9.04
N GLY A 202 1.93 -30.28 -9.17
CA GLY A 202 1.78 -29.25 -10.18
C GLY A 202 3.12 -28.67 -10.55
N GLU A 203 3.25 -28.14 -11.75
CA GLU A 203 4.45 -27.43 -12.19
C GLU A 203 4.04 -26.25 -13.07
N ALA A 204 4.75 -25.14 -12.95
CA ALA A 204 4.58 -23.99 -13.83
C ALA A 204 5.92 -23.32 -14.14
N THR A 205 6.04 -22.82 -15.37
CA THR A 205 7.22 -22.10 -15.85
C THR A 205 6.87 -20.63 -16.07
N TYR A 206 7.53 -19.78 -15.32
CA TYR A 206 7.41 -18.33 -15.38
C TYR A 206 8.34 -17.78 -16.44
N ARG A 207 7.90 -16.74 -17.17
CA ARG A 207 8.75 -15.92 -18.04
C ARG A 207 8.95 -14.56 -17.39
N ILE A 208 10.21 -14.19 -17.18
CA ILE A 208 10.60 -12.93 -16.55
C ILE A 208 11.62 -12.25 -17.46
N ASP A 209 11.36 -11.00 -17.81
CA ASP A 209 12.32 -10.15 -18.51
C ASP A 209 12.91 -9.15 -17.53
N VAL A 210 14.23 -9.25 -17.31
CA VAL A 210 14.97 -8.35 -16.41
C VAL A 210 15.68 -7.29 -17.24
N PRO A 211 15.29 -6.01 -17.17
CA PRO A 211 15.87 -4.98 -18.01
C PRO A 211 17.32 -4.69 -17.63
N ASP A 212 18.16 -4.40 -18.63
CA ASP A 212 19.54 -3.93 -18.43
C ASP A 212 19.60 -2.47 -17.95
N ALA A 213 18.48 -1.75 -18.07
CA ALA A 213 18.36 -0.35 -17.72
C ALA A 213 18.58 -0.11 -16.22
N VAL A 214 19.41 0.90 -15.93
CA VAL A 214 19.54 1.52 -14.61
C VAL A 214 18.48 2.61 -14.53
N PRO A 215 17.52 2.59 -13.58
CA PRO A 215 16.71 3.76 -13.35
C PRO A 215 17.62 4.90 -12.91
N THR A 216 17.54 6.04 -13.60
CA THR A 216 18.03 7.31 -13.07
C THR A 216 17.49 7.44 -11.65
N ALA A 217 18.37 7.64 -10.68
CA ALA A 217 18.06 7.67 -9.25
C ALA A 217 16.67 8.25 -8.95
N LEU A 218 15.89 7.57 -8.09
CA LEU A 218 14.79 8.22 -7.39
C LEU A 218 15.32 9.56 -6.85
N PRO A 219 14.62 10.69 -7.06
CA PRO A 219 15.09 11.96 -6.56
C PRO A 219 15.36 11.80 -5.07
N ALA A 220 16.60 12.03 -4.66
CA ALA A 220 16.95 12.17 -3.26
C ALA A 220 15.91 13.12 -2.67
N GLY A 221 15.18 12.64 -1.66
CA GLY A 221 14.22 13.45 -0.92
C GLY A 221 14.86 14.81 -0.67
N THR A 222 14.24 15.85 -1.19
CA THR A 222 14.73 17.20 -1.07
C THR A 222 15.00 17.45 0.41
N PRO A 223 16.20 17.90 0.82
CA PRO A 223 16.43 18.29 2.19
C PRO A 223 15.33 19.28 2.59
N GLU A 224 14.76 19.10 3.79
CA GLU A 224 13.79 20.02 4.38
C GLU A 224 14.20 21.47 4.09
N PRO A 225 13.30 22.34 3.61
CA PRO A 225 13.60 23.74 3.47
C PRO A 225 13.84 24.32 4.88
N ARG A 226 15.11 24.50 5.24
CA ARG A 226 15.49 25.31 6.39
C ARG A 226 14.95 26.72 6.16
N VAL A 227 13.92 27.08 6.91
CA VAL A 227 13.39 28.45 6.96
C VAL A 227 14.49 29.36 7.48
N ALA A 228 15.04 30.18 6.60
CA ALA A 228 15.75 31.39 6.97
C ALA A 228 14.98 32.58 6.37
N GLY A 229 14.59 33.51 7.25
CA GLY A 229 13.94 34.77 6.90
C GLY A 229 14.85 35.76 6.15
N PRO A 230 14.34 36.96 5.81
CA PRO A 230 14.38 37.52 4.45
C PRO A 230 15.46 38.59 4.21
N ALA A 231 15.91 38.74 2.95
CA ALA A 231 16.24 40.04 2.32
C ALA A 231 16.53 39.96 0.79
N ALA A 232 15.62 40.57 0.02
CA ALA A 232 15.76 41.45 -1.17
C ALA A 232 17.01 41.42 -2.10
N LYS A 233 16.78 41.21 -3.41
CA LYS A 233 16.76 42.22 -4.53
C LYS A 233 17.11 41.59 -5.91
N ALA A 234 16.21 41.81 -6.89
CA ALA A 234 16.38 42.22 -8.31
C ALA A 234 17.62 41.79 -9.14
N LEU A 235 17.61 41.54 -10.46
CA LEU A 235 16.65 41.58 -11.58
C LEU A 235 17.40 41.00 -12.82
N SER A 236 16.63 40.67 -13.88
CA SER A 236 16.98 40.71 -15.34
C SER A 236 17.07 39.37 -16.12
N GLU A 237 15.97 39.02 -16.83
CA GLU A 237 15.81 38.99 -18.31
C GLU A 237 17.01 38.53 -19.19
N ILE A 238 16.96 37.67 -20.24
CA ILE A 238 16.03 37.45 -21.38
C ILE A 238 16.32 36.05 -22.02
N ALA A 239 15.30 35.41 -22.62
CA ALA A 239 15.28 34.84 -24.00
C ALA A 239 14.56 33.49 -24.13
N VAL A 240 13.39 33.56 -24.78
CA VAL A 240 12.55 32.45 -25.22
C VAL A 240 13.09 31.91 -26.55
N VAL A 241 13.24 30.58 -26.66
CA VAL A 241 13.23 29.84 -27.94
C VAL A 241 12.27 28.66 -27.79
N PRO A 242 11.31 28.46 -28.71
CA PRO A 242 10.29 27.42 -28.60
C PRO A 242 10.75 26.13 -29.28
N HIS A 243 10.76 25.01 -28.54
CA HIS A 243 10.73 23.68 -29.14
C HIS A 243 9.47 22.95 -28.70
N GLY A 244 8.58 22.74 -29.67
CA GLY A 244 7.28 22.10 -29.50
C GLY A 244 7.42 20.64 -29.10
N LEU A 245 6.62 20.24 -28.11
CA LEU A 245 6.34 18.84 -27.80
C LEU A 245 5.38 18.28 -28.86
N PRO A 246 5.61 17.06 -29.38
CA PRO A 246 4.70 16.45 -30.33
C PRO A 246 3.35 16.12 -29.67
N LYS A 247 2.27 16.57 -30.30
CA LYS A 247 0.89 16.13 -30.05
C LYS A 247 0.74 14.68 -30.48
N LEU A 248 0.44 13.77 -29.56
CA LEU A 248 -0.13 12.47 -29.89
C LEU A 248 -1.64 12.66 -30.15
N GLN A 249 -2.00 12.61 -31.43
CA GLN A 249 -3.37 12.47 -31.91
C GLN A 249 -3.89 11.08 -31.53
N ALA A 250 -4.93 11.02 -30.70
CA ALA A 250 -5.77 9.84 -30.57
C ALA A 250 -6.68 9.76 -31.81
N ASN A 251 -6.65 8.63 -32.52
CA ASN A 251 -7.67 8.29 -33.52
C ASN A 251 -8.47 7.06 -33.02
N PRO A 252 -9.82 7.08 -33.05
CA PRO A 252 -10.65 6.12 -32.33
C PRO A 252 -11.20 4.98 -33.21
N LYS A 253 -11.15 3.73 -32.69
CA LYS A 253 -12.12 2.60 -32.84
C LYS A 253 -11.41 1.29 -32.43
N ALA A 254 -12.02 0.31 -31.76
CA ALA A 254 -13.43 -0.01 -31.60
C ALA A 254 -13.73 -0.52 -30.17
N VAL A 255 -14.86 -0.04 -29.62
CA VAL A 255 -15.47 -0.55 -28.39
C VAL A 255 -16.35 -1.73 -28.78
N VAL A 256 -16.01 -2.94 -28.35
CA VAL A 256 -16.98 -4.03 -28.22
C VAL A 256 -17.53 -3.93 -26.81
N GLY A 257 -18.79 -3.52 -26.71
CA GLY A 257 -19.48 -3.31 -25.46
C GLY A 257 -19.72 -4.64 -24.73
N ALA A 258 -19.14 -4.76 -23.54
CA ALA A 258 -19.68 -5.58 -22.47
C ALA A 258 -20.12 -4.63 -21.37
N THR A 259 -21.38 -4.20 -21.42
CA THR A 259 -22.04 -3.54 -20.29
C THR A 259 -22.22 -4.56 -19.18
N THR A 260 -21.23 -4.69 -18.30
CA THR A 260 -21.46 -5.26 -16.98
C THR A 260 -21.91 -4.13 -16.07
N ALA A 261 -23.18 -4.17 -15.65
CA ALA A 261 -23.66 -3.29 -14.60
C ALA A 261 -22.80 -3.51 -13.36
N ALA A 262 -22.08 -2.46 -12.92
CA ALA A 262 -21.25 -2.51 -11.74
C ALA A 262 -22.11 -2.84 -10.52
N ALA A 263 -21.89 -4.00 -9.91
CA ALA A 263 -22.46 -4.32 -8.62
C ALA A 263 -21.87 -3.34 -7.59
N VAL A 264 -22.66 -2.34 -7.20
CA VAL A 264 -22.34 -1.48 -6.05
C VAL A 264 -22.35 -2.40 -4.84
N ALA A 265 -21.19 -2.64 -4.23
CA ALA A 265 -21.14 -3.46 -3.02
C ALA A 265 -22.07 -2.84 -1.96
N ASN A 266 -23.01 -3.65 -1.45
CA ASN A 266 -24.03 -3.21 -0.51
C ASN A 266 -23.37 -2.58 0.72
N THR A 267 -23.91 -1.46 1.22
CA THR A 267 -23.50 -0.88 2.49
C THR A 267 -24.18 -1.64 3.62
N ALA A 268 -23.42 -2.35 4.44
CA ALA A 268 -23.91 -3.05 5.61
C ALA A 268 -23.95 -2.11 6.82
N THR A 269 -24.98 -2.27 7.64
CA THR A 269 -25.15 -1.55 8.90
C THR A 269 -24.76 -2.41 10.10
N GLY A 270 -24.63 -1.77 11.26
CA GLY A 270 -24.41 -2.44 12.53
C GLY A 270 -22.95 -2.49 12.94
N ARG A 271 -22.74 -2.38 14.25
CA ARG A 271 -21.42 -2.35 14.88
C ARG A 271 -20.69 -3.66 14.66
N LYS A 272 -19.42 -3.57 14.27
CA LYS A 272 -18.55 -4.74 14.05
C LYS A 272 -17.13 -4.50 14.54
N VAL A 273 -16.61 -5.47 15.29
CA VAL A 273 -15.19 -5.52 15.67
C VAL A 273 -14.46 -6.44 14.69
N PHE A 274 -13.34 -5.98 14.16
CA PHE A 274 -12.43 -6.77 13.34
C PHE A 274 -11.15 -7.05 14.12
N ALA A 275 -11.01 -8.29 14.60
CA ALA A 275 -9.79 -8.77 15.26
C ALA A 275 -8.91 -9.63 14.35
N ASP A 276 -9.45 -10.08 13.20
CA ASP A 276 -8.80 -10.91 12.20
C ASP A 276 -9.37 -10.61 10.81
N GLY A 277 -8.64 -10.99 9.77
CA GLY A 277 -9.09 -10.91 8.38
C GLY A 277 -8.75 -9.60 7.66
N HIS A 278 -8.99 -9.61 6.36
CA HIS A 278 -8.68 -8.49 5.45
C HIS A 278 -9.76 -7.40 5.50
N VAL A 279 -9.33 -6.15 5.59
CA VAL A 279 -10.21 -4.98 5.48
C VAL A 279 -9.48 -3.84 4.77
N ASP A 280 -10.18 -3.07 3.95
CA ASP A 280 -9.57 -1.92 3.27
C ASP A 280 -10.34 -0.64 3.53
N MET A 281 -9.64 0.44 3.85
CA MET A 281 -10.24 1.76 3.87
C MET A 281 -10.17 2.39 2.47
N GLY A 282 -11.29 2.88 1.97
CA GLY A 282 -11.33 3.46 0.63
C GLY A 282 -12.47 4.46 0.44
N PRO A 283 -12.36 5.36 -0.53
CA PRO A 283 -13.46 6.23 -0.91
C PRO A 283 -14.42 5.54 -1.88
N GLN A 284 -15.66 6.00 -1.87
CA GLN A 284 -16.65 5.73 -2.91
C GLN A 284 -17.23 7.05 -3.42
N LEU A 285 -17.48 7.14 -4.71
CA LEU A 285 -18.13 8.28 -5.36
C LEU A 285 -19.54 7.91 -5.81
N GLN A 286 -20.55 8.59 -5.26
CA GLN A 286 -21.95 8.46 -5.71
C GLN A 286 -22.47 9.82 -6.15
N GLY A 287 -22.55 10.02 -7.46
CA GLY A 287 -22.75 11.35 -8.04
C GLY A 287 -21.60 12.27 -7.63
N ASP A 288 -21.93 13.30 -6.86
CA ASP A 288 -20.95 14.24 -6.28
C ASP A 288 -20.57 13.92 -4.82
N THR A 289 -21.13 12.85 -4.25
CA THR A 289 -20.92 12.47 -2.86
C THR A 289 -19.71 11.56 -2.76
N TRP A 290 -18.66 12.03 -2.10
CA TRP A 290 -17.46 11.26 -1.80
C TRP A 290 -17.51 10.80 -0.36
N THR A 291 -17.43 9.49 -0.12
CA THR A 291 -17.53 8.92 1.23
C THR A 291 -16.42 7.92 1.48
N VAL A 292 -15.63 8.14 2.54
CA VAL A 292 -14.64 7.16 3.01
C VAL A 292 -15.34 6.10 3.87
N ARG A 293 -15.12 4.83 3.55
CA ARG A 293 -15.70 3.65 4.22
C ARG A 293 -14.65 2.55 4.40
N LEU A 294 -15.02 1.51 5.15
CA LEU A 294 -14.25 0.28 5.27
C LEU A 294 -14.90 -0.83 4.44
N ARG A 295 -14.14 -1.45 3.55
CA ARG A 295 -14.52 -2.68 2.84
C ARG A 295 -14.29 -3.87 3.76
N ASP A 296 -15.36 -4.61 4.02
CA ASP A 296 -15.43 -5.81 4.86
C ASP A 296 -15.42 -7.06 3.98
N ASP A 297 -14.28 -7.76 3.97
CA ASP A 297 -14.06 -8.98 3.18
C ASP A 297 -14.28 -10.26 4.00
N SER A 298 -14.87 -10.17 5.19
CA SER A 298 -15.17 -11.37 6.00
C SER A 298 -16.34 -12.22 5.45
N GLY A 299 -17.11 -11.68 4.51
CA GLY A 299 -18.20 -12.37 3.83
C GLY A 299 -18.01 -12.35 2.31
N SER A 300 -18.72 -13.24 1.62
CA SER A 300 -18.80 -13.27 0.17
C SER A 300 -20.26 -13.11 -0.28
N PRO A 301 -20.62 -12.05 -1.04
CA PRO A 301 -19.75 -10.98 -1.50
C PRO A 301 -19.31 -10.00 -0.39
N PRO A 302 -18.22 -9.25 -0.59
CA PRO A 302 -17.75 -8.22 0.34
C PRO A 302 -18.74 -7.04 0.41
N VAL A 303 -18.75 -6.34 1.55
CA VAL A 303 -19.67 -5.22 1.83
C VAL A 303 -18.92 -3.99 2.31
N TRP A 304 -19.49 -2.80 2.14
CA TRP A 304 -18.93 -1.57 2.71
C TRP A 304 -19.58 -1.23 4.06
N ARG A 305 -18.82 -0.66 4.99
CA ARG A 305 -19.29 -0.20 6.30
C ARG A 305 -18.83 1.22 6.58
N GLU A 306 -19.64 1.98 7.30
CA GLU A 306 -19.24 3.29 7.81
C GLU A 306 -18.13 3.16 8.86
N LEU A 307 -17.14 4.08 8.86
CA LEU A 307 -16.04 4.00 9.83
C LEU A 307 -16.49 4.15 11.29
N SER A 308 -17.67 4.75 11.53
CA SER A 308 -18.28 4.83 12.86
C SER A 308 -18.85 3.51 13.38
N ASP A 309 -19.14 2.57 12.48
CA ASP A 309 -19.72 1.27 12.80
C ASP A 309 -18.66 0.18 12.97
N VAL A 310 -17.38 0.52 12.86
CA VAL A 310 -16.29 -0.44 12.92
C VAL A 310 -15.24 -0.08 13.97
N VAL A 311 -14.71 -1.11 14.62
CA VAL A 311 -13.50 -1.03 15.45
C VAL A 311 -12.51 -2.06 14.96
N LEU A 312 -11.27 -1.64 14.69
CA LEU A 312 -10.17 -2.57 14.42
C LEU A 312 -9.52 -2.93 15.75
N HIS A 313 -9.48 -4.22 16.09
CA HIS A 313 -8.86 -4.71 17.33
C HIS A 313 -7.46 -5.26 17.04
N VAL A 314 -6.45 -4.53 17.48
CA VAL A 314 -5.06 -4.96 17.52
C VAL A 314 -4.86 -5.87 18.73
N VAL A 315 -5.13 -7.16 18.54
CA VAL A 315 -5.03 -8.17 19.60
C VAL A 315 -3.60 -8.31 20.15
N ASP A 316 -3.45 -8.88 21.34
CA ASP A 316 -2.12 -9.06 21.96
C ASP A 316 -1.16 -9.94 21.14
N LYS A 317 -1.69 -10.78 20.24
CA LYS A 317 -0.87 -11.53 19.27
C LYS A 317 -0.03 -10.61 18.37
N ALA A 318 -0.47 -9.38 18.16
CA ALA A 318 0.24 -8.37 17.37
C ALA A 318 1.35 -7.64 18.15
N LYS A 319 1.56 -7.97 19.43
CA LYS A 319 2.58 -7.34 20.28
C LYS A 319 3.96 -7.91 19.97
N ILE A 320 4.90 -7.04 19.61
CA ILE A 320 6.28 -7.38 19.29
C ILE A 320 7.25 -6.51 20.09
N LYS A 321 8.55 -6.83 19.99
CA LYS A 321 9.63 -6.00 20.50
C LYS A 321 10.22 -5.14 19.39
N VAL A 322 10.48 -3.87 19.68
CA VAL A 322 11.25 -3.00 18.78
C VAL A 322 12.66 -3.57 18.63
N PRO A 323 13.16 -3.80 17.40
CA PRO A 323 14.50 -4.35 17.19
C PRO A 323 15.58 -3.31 17.53
N SER A 324 16.82 -3.76 17.74
CA SER A 324 17.95 -2.89 18.11
C SER A 324 18.55 -2.09 16.96
N GLY A 325 18.12 -2.32 15.72
CA GLY A 325 18.65 -1.64 14.53
C GLY A 325 18.18 -0.18 14.40
N ALA A 326 19.07 0.69 13.93
CA ALA A 326 18.80 2.13 13.77
C ALA A 326 17.61 2.41 12.84
N ASP A 327 17.43 1.59 11.80
CA ASP A 327 16.34 1.73 10.81
C ASP A 327 14.95 1.71 11.47
N TYR A 328 14.79 1.02 12.60
CA TYR A 328 13.51 0.85 13.30
C TYR A 328 13.45 1.58 14.64
N ALA A 329 14.47 2.37 14.98
CA ALA A 329 14.49 3.18 16.20
C ALA A 329 13.35 4.22 16.24
N PHE A 330 12.78 4.57 15.08
CA PHE A 330 11.59 5.42 15.01
C PHE A 330 10.38 4.78 15.69
N LEU A 331 10.33 3.45 15.89
CA LEU A 331 9.23 2.78 16.60
C LEU A 331 9.29 3.01 18.12
N GLY A 332 10.48 3.18 18.68
CA GLY A 332 10.72 3.37 20.10
C GLY A 332 12.12 2.90 20.51
N ALA A 333 12.36 2.81 21.82
CA ALA A 333 13.60 2.23 22.33
C ALA A 333 13.67 0.73 22.00
N ALA A 334 14.85 0.22 21.66
CA ALA A 334 15.08 -1.21 21.44
C ALA A 334 14.58 -2.04 22.63
N GLY A 335 13.86 -3.14 22.36
CA GLY A 335 13.28 -4.01 23.39
C GLY A 335 11.99 -3.49 24.03
N SER A 336 11.55 -2.27 23.70
CA SER A 336 10.21 -1.79 24.10
C SER A 336 9.10 -2.53 23.35
N ASP A 337 7.92 -2.57 23.96
CA ASP A 337 6.74 -3.16 23.37
C ASP A 337 6.12 -2.23 22.32
N VAL A 338 5.71 -2.80 21.19
CA VAL A 338 4.89 -2.13 20.18
C VAL A 338 3.87 -3.11 19.65
N TRP A 339 2.64 -2.66 19.44
CA TRP A 339 1.59 -3.46 18.78
C TRP A 339 1.61 -3.14 17.30
N LEU A 340 1.82 -4.15 16.46
CA LEU A 340 2.07 -4.00 15.05
C LEU A 340 1.06 -4.82 14.24
N LEU A 341 0.18 -4.15 13.50
CA LEU A 341 -0.52 -4.81 12.40
C LEU A 341 0.44 -4.88 11.21
N PRO A 342 0.79 -6.08 10.74
CA PRO A 342 1.83 -6.27 9.74
C PRO A 342 1.35 -5.91 8.32
N GLN A 343 2.28 -5.41 7.49
CA GLN A 343 2.07 -5.19 6.06
C GLN A 343 1.66 -6.48 5.32
N GLY A 344 2.21 -7.64 5.71
CA GLY A 344 1.78 -8.94 5.21
C GLY A 344 0.74 -9.60 6.11
N GLN A 345 -0.28 -10.24 5.53
CA GLN A 345 -1.36 -10.87 6.29
C GLN A 345 -0.84 -11.94 7.27
N GLN A 346 -1.41 -11.95 8.48
CA GLN A 346 -1.15 -12.98 9.49
C GLN A 346 -2.47 -13.48 10.07
N SER A 347 -2.64 -14.80 10.15
CA SER A 347 -3.86 -15.39 10.71
C SER A 347 -4.07 -14.99 12.17
N GLY A 348 -5.30 -14.61 12.53
CA GLY A 348 -5.67 -14.17 13.87
C GLY A 348 -5.24 -12.73 14.16
N ILE A 349 -4.93 -11.94 13.13
CA ILE A 349 -4.59 -10.52 13.23
C ILE A 349 -5.33 -9.81 12.09
N VAL A 350 -6.06 -8.75 12.42
CA VAL A 350 -6.73 -7.92 11.41
C VAL A 350 -5.69 -7.29 10.47
N TRP A 351 -5.98 -7.30 9.18
CA TRP A 351 -5.05 -6.88 8.14
C TRP A 351 -5.63 -5.67 7.37
N PRO A 352 -5.42 -4.44 7.88
CA PRO A 352 -5.95 -3.24 7.26
C PRO A 352 -5.09 -2.75 6.10
N GLY A 353 -5.76 -2.37 5.01
CA GLY A 353 -5.17 -1.71 3.84
C GLY A 353 -5.87 -0.39 3.49
N TRP A 354 -5.44 0.19 2.39
CA TRP A 354 -6.15 1.27 1.71
C TRP A 354 -6.39 0.92 0.24
N ASN A 355 -7.53 1.36 -0.29
CA ASN A 355 -8.03 0.92 -1.58
C ASN A 355 -8.68 2.07 -2.37
N THR A 356 -8.25 2.26 -3.62
CA THR A 356 -8.79 3.24 -4.60
C THR A 356 -9.33 2.55 -5.87
N GLN A 357 -9.63 1.26 -5.77
CA GLN A 357 -10.09 0.40 -6.87
C GLN A 357 -11.60 0.28 -6.99
N ASP A 358 -12.36 0.94 -6.12
CA ASP A 358 -13.81 1.01 -6.31
C ASP A 358 -14.10 1.58 -7.71
N PRO A 359 -14.95 0.92 -8.53
CA PRO A 359 -15.20 1.35 -9.91
C PRO A 359 -15.67 2.80 -10.02
N SER A 360 -16.35 3.33 -8.99
CA SER A 360 -16.76 4.74 -8.96
C SER A 360 -15.58 5.69 -8.79
N VAL A 361 -14.50 5.26 -8.14
CA VAL A 361 -13.27 6.04 -7.99
C VAL A 361 -12.48 5.97 -9.28
N VAL A 362 -12.13 4.76 -9.73
CA VAL A 362 -11.33 4.53 -10.95
C VAL A 362 -11.94 5.24 -12.16
N ASN A 363 -13.27 5.18 -12.31
CA ASN A 363 -13.95 5.81 -13.43
C ASN A 363 -14.40 7.25 -13.17
N GLY A 364 -14.37 7.73 -11.92
CA GLY A 364 -15.03 8.99 -11.53
C GLY A 364 -14.08 10.14 -11.22
N ILE A 365 -12.79 9.87 -10.98
CA ILE A 365 -11.79 10.91 -10.65
C ILE A 365 -10.73 11.08 -11.73
N ASN A 366 -10.05 12.22 -11.68
CA ASN A 366 -8.80 12.51 -12.38
C ASN A 366 -7.66 12.57 -11.34
N GLY A 367 -6.53 11.94 -11.66
CA GLY A 367 -5.34 11.94 -10.79
C GLY A 367 -5.51 11.13 -9.51
N ASP A 368 -4.65 11.43 -8.54
CA ASP A 368 -4.53 10.66 -7.30
C ASP A 368 -5.60 11.03 -6.26
N VAL A 369 -5.91 10.07 -5.38
CA VAL A 369 -6.55 10.33 -4.09
C VAL A 369 -5.49 10.84 -3.13
N THR A 370 -5.69 12.01 -2.50
CA THR A 370 -4.85 12.43 -1.38
C THR A 370 -5.44 11.92 -0.08
N TRP A 371 -4.70 11.09 0.65
CA TRP A 371 -5.07 10.60 1.98
C TRP A 371 -4.30 11.37 3.05
N ARG A 372 -5.00 11.95 4.03
CA ARG A 372 -4.41 12.64 5.18
C ARG A 372 -4.77 11.98 6.52
N LEU A 373 -3.78 11.89 7.40
CA LEU A 373 -3.98 11.76 8.84
C LEU A 373 -4.15 13.16 9.42
N THR A 374 -5.36 13.51 9.85
CA THR A 374 -5.70 14.87 10.28
C THR A 374 -5.65 15.07 11.80
N SER A 375 -5.89 14.01 12.57
CA SER A 375 -5.82 14.04 14.02
C SER A 375 -5.52 12.66 14.59
N LEU A 376 -5.03 12.63 15.83
CA LEU A 376 -4.92 11.42 16.64
C LEU A 376 -5.37 11.72 18.07
N SER A 377 -6.22 10.87 18.63
CA SER A 377 -6.45 10.78 20.07
C SER A 377 -6.18 9.35 20.53
N GLY A 378 -5.39 9.17 21.59
CA GLY A 378 -5.03 7.85 22.11
C GLY A 378 -3.90 7.96 23.15
N PRO A 379 -3.57 6.86 23.84
CA PRO A 379 -2.59 6.87 24.94
C PRO A 379 -1.12 6.94 24.50
N GLY A 380 -0.84 6.58 23.24
CA GLY A 380 0.51 6.54 22.68
C GLY A 380 0.56 7.10 21.25
N HIS A 381 1.63 6.77 20.55
CA HIS A 381 1.85 7.19 19.16
C HIS A 381 1.41 6.10 18.20
N PHE A 382 0.83 6.54 17.08
CA PHE A 382 0.57 5.77 15.87
C PHE A 382 1.63 6.09 14.81
N LYS A 383 2.12 5.05 14.13
CA LYS A 383 2.98 5.15 12.93
C LYS A 383 2.43 4.22 11.85
N LEU A 384 2.39 4.70 10.61
CA LEU A 384 2.17 3.90 9.41
C LEU A 384 3.45 3.91 8.58
N TYR A 385 3.96 2.74 8.21
CA TYR A 385 5.15 2.66 7.39
C TYR A 385 5.13 1.46 6.43
N LEU A 386 5.86 1.56 5.32
CA LEU A 386 6.12 0.45 4.41
C LEU A 386 7.47 -0.17 4.69
N THR A 387 7.64 -1.46 4.41
CA THR A 387 8.94 -2.12 4.39
C THR A 387 9.27 -2.50 2.94
N GLY A 388 10.30 -1.88 2.38
CA GLY A 388 10.72 -2.18 1.00
C GLY A 388 11.46 -3.51 0.88
N SER A 389 11.82 -3.86 -0.35
CA SER A 389 12.45 -5.15 -0.71
C SER A 389 13.78 -5.44 0.01
N PHE A 390 14.50 -4.42 0.46
CA PHE A 390 15.73 -4.55 1.25
C PHE A 390 15.53 -4.30 2.75
N GLY A 391 14.29 -4.38 3.22
CA GLY A 391 13.94 -4.25 4.63
C GLY A 391 13.98 -2.82 5.19
N LYS A 392 14.30 -1.83 4.36
CA LYS A 392 14.31 -0.42 4.76
C LYS A 392 12.88 0.08 4.98
N PRO A 393 12.58 0.72 6.12
CA PRO A 393 11.27 1.29 6.37
C PRO A 393 11.10 2.66 5.71
N GLU A 394 9.90 2.93 5.20
CA GLU A 394 9.44 4.24 4.75
C GLU A 394 8.25 4.66 5.61
N VAL A 395 8.43 5.69 6.44
CA VAL A 395 7.36 6.17 7.33
C VAL A 395 6.42 7.10 6.57
N LEU A 396 5.18 6.66 6.39
CA LEU A 396 4.11 7.41 5.72
C LEU A 396 3.42 8.38 6.68
N PHE A 397 3.11 7.91 7.89
CA PHE A 397 2.54 8.74 8.96
C PHE A 397 3.26 8.50 10.27
N ASP A 398 3.52 9.58 11.01
CA ASP A 398 4.04 9.55 12.36
C ASP A 398 3.31 10.59 13.21
N SER A 399 2.39 10.13 14.06
CA SER A 399 1.60 11.00 14.93
C SER A 399 2.41 11.75 16.01
N ALA A 400 3.71 11.43 16.19
CA ALA A 400 4.59 12.23 17.03
C ALA A 400 5.04 13.54 16.33
N LYS A 401 4.87 13.63 15.01
CA LYS A 401 5.13 14.84 14.21
C LYS A 401 3.85 15.67 14.04
N THR A 402 4.01 16.90 13.56
CA THR A 402 2.90 17.82 13.30
C THR A 402 1.87 17.20 12.35
N LEU A 403 0.59 17.41 12.65
CA LEU A 403 -0.55 17.04 11.81
C LEU A 403 -1.19 18.30 11.20
N PRO A 404 -1.86 18.22 10.03
CA PRO A 404 -2.08 17.00 9.25
C PRO A 404 -0.85 16.54 8.45
N GLN A 405 -0.77 15.24 8.18
CA GLN A 405 0.19 14.63 7.25
C GLN A 405 -0.57 14.01 6.09
N GLY A 406 0.02 13.90 4.90
CA GLY A 406 -0.67 13.35 3.74
C GLY A 406 0.22 12.64 2.73
N ILE A 407 -0.35 11.64 2.08
CA ILE A 407 0.25 10.90 0.96
C ILE A 407 -0.69 10.95 -0.25
N ARG A 408 -0.13 10.78 -1.45
CA ARG A 408 -0.91 10.59 -2.68
C ARG A 408 -1.00 9.09 -2.98
N VAL A 409 -2.20 8.64 -3.25
CA VAL A 409 -2.52 7.26 -3.60
C VAL A 409 -3.06 7.27 -5.03
N PRO A 410 -2.34 6.65 -5.98
CA PRO A 410 -2.81 6.55 -7.36
C PRO A 410 -4.21 5.89 -7.44
N PRO A 411 -4.97 6.15 -8.51
CA PRO A 411 -6.20 5.41 -8.76
C PRO A 411 -5.88 3.92 -9.02
N ASN A 412 -6.83 3.04 -8.70
CA ASN A 412 -6.69 1.60 -8.87
C ASN A 412 -5.59 0.93 -8.00
N THR A 413 -5.21 1.57 -6.89
CA THR A 413 -4.26 1.04 -5.90
C THR A 413 -4.98 0.24 -4.81
N HIS A 414 -4.37 -0.88 -4.41
CA HIS A 414 -4.68 -1.61 -3.18
C HIS A 414 -3.35 -1.92 -2.55
N ALA A 415 -3.13 -1.36 -1.36
CA ALA A 415 -1.88 -1.54 -0.67
C ALA A 415 -2.08 -1.73 0.84
N HIS A 416 -1.08 -2.35 1.45
CA HIS A 416 -1.01 -2.56 2.88
C HIS A 416 0.25 -1.94 3.46
N GLY A 417 0.20 -1.66 4.76
CA GLY A 417 1.34 -1.11 5.48
C GLY A 417 1.41 -1.66 6.88
N ASN A 418 2.48 -1.28 7.58
CA ASN A 418 2.72 -1.63 8.97
C ASN A 418 2.11 -0.55 9.87
N TRP A 419 1.09 -0.92 10.66
CA TRP A 419 0.40 0.00 11.58
C TRP A 419 0.90 -0.28 13.00
N ALA A 420 1.73 0.63 13.53
CA ALA A 420 2.38 0.47 14.82
C ALA A 420 1.80 1.41 15.88
N PHE A 421 1.52 0.86 17.06
CA PHE A 421 0.98 1.57 18.22
C PHE A 421 1.88 1.36 19.44
N THR A 422 2.31 2.45 20.08
CA THR A 422 3.28 2.36 21.18
C THR A 422 2.69 2.04 22.55
N LYS A 423 1.37 2.07 22.71
CA LYS A 423 0.67 1.73 23.97
C LYS A 423 -0.65 1.03 23.70
N SER A 424 -1.12 0.26 24.68
CA SER A 424 -2.47 -0.30 24.69
C SER A 424 -3.51 0.77 25.01
N GLY A 425 -4.69 0.70 24.39
CA GLY A 425 -5.83 1.60 24.60
C GLY A 425 -6.68 1.84 23.34
N ILE A 426 -7.67 2.73 23.46
CA ILE A 426 -8.51 3.15 22.33
C ILE A 426 -7.87 4.35 21.62
N TYR A 427 -7.67 4.19 20.32
CA TYR A 427 -7.17 5.22 19.40
C TYR A 427 -8.29 5.67 18.46
N ARG A 428 -8.31 6.96 18.14
CA ARG A 428 -9.19 7.59 17.16
C ARG A 428 -8.34 8.38 16.17
N LEU A 429 -8.31 7.91 14.93
CA LEU A 429 -7.51 8.48 13.85
C LEU A 429 -8.43 9.31 12.96
N GLY A 430 -8.16 10.60 12.82
CA GLY A 430 -8.80 11.45 11.84
C GLY A 430 -8.30 11.12 10.45
N VAL A 431 -9.20 10.64 9.59
CA VAL A 431 -8.92 10.27 8.20
C VAL A 431 -9.62 11.25 7.28
N GLU A 432 -8.87 11.86 6.38
CA GLU A 432 -9.42 12.64 5.27
C GLU A 432 -8.94 12.06 3.94
N MET A 433 -9.85 11.86 2.99
CA MET A 433 -9.48 11.58 1.61
C MET A 433 -10.10 12.61 0.67
N THR A 434 -9.29 13.15 -0.24
CA THR A 434 -9.71 14.13 -1.25
C THR A 434 -9.39 13.64 -2.66
N GLY A 435 -10.26 13.95 -3.61
CA GLY A 435 -10.06 13.66 -5.02
C GLY A 435 -10.64 14.75 -5.91
N THR A 436 -10.31 14.74 -7.21
CA THR A 436 -10.90 15.64 -8.20
C THR A 436 -11.75 14.82 -9.16
N THR A 437 -13.05 15.07 -9.23
CA THR A 437 -13.94 14.36 -10.17
C THR A 437 -13.55 14.64 -11.63
N LYS A 438 -14.00 13.79 -12.56
CA LYS A 438 -13.80 14.02 -14.01
C LYS A 438 -14.37 15.35 -14.51
N ALA A 439 -15.37 15.89 -13.81
CA ALA A 439 -15.92 17.22 -14.07
C ALA A 439 -15.08 18.38 -13.50
N GLY A 440 -13.94 18.10 -12.86
CA GLY A 440 -13.04 19.08 -12.27
C GLY A 440 -13.40 19.56 -10.87
N LYS A 441 -14.45 19.01 -10.25
CA LYS A 441 -14.88 19.36 -8.88
C LYS A 441 -14.02 18.64 -7.84
N SER A 442 -13.50 19.38 -6.85
CA SER A 442 -12.87 18.80 -5.67
C SER A 442 -13.91 18.18 -4.74
N VAL A 443 -13.67 16.95 -4.29
CA VAL A 443 -14.50 16.22 -3.34
C VAL A 443 -13.65 15.78 -2.15
N THR A 444 -14.25 15.76 -0.96
CA THR A 444 -13.55 15.50 0.31
C THR A 444 -14.46 14.76 1.26
N SER A 445 -13.91 13.80 2.00
CA SER A 445 -14.60 13.15 3.11
C SER A 445 -13.64 13.00 4.28
N THR A 446 -14.07 13.49 5.44
CA THR A 446 -13.38 13.33 6.72
C THR A 446 -14.19 12.41 7.63
N LYS A 447 -13.51 11.42 8.22
CA LYS A 447 -14.09 10.39 9.10
C LYS A 447 -13.11 10.09 10.24
N VAL A 448 -13.55 9.33 11.24
CA VAL A 448 -12.71 8.84 12.33
C VAL A 448 -12.66 7.31 12.25
N LEU A 449 -11.46 6.76 12.17
CA LEU A 449 -11.22 5.32 12.33
C LEU A 449 -10.91 5.02 13.80
N THR A 450 -11.64 4.10 14.40
CA THR A 450 -11.42 3.67 15.79
C THR A 450 -10.63 2.37 15.84
N ILE A 451 -9.60 2.35 16.68
CA ILE A 451 -8.69 1.21 16.83
C ILE A 451 -8.55 0.89 18.32
N ALA A 452 -8.84 -0.34 18.71
CA ALA A 452 -8.63 -0.86 20.05
C ALA A 452 -7.29 -1.61 20.08
N VAL A 453 -6.37 -1.27 20.98
CA VAL A 453 -5.02 -1.82 21.00
C VAL A 453 -4.73 -2.59 22.28
N GLY A 454 -4.30 -3.84 22.14
CA GLY A 454 -3.93 -4.74 23.22
C GLY A 454 -5.13 -5.26 24.02
N ALA A 455 -4.88 -5.59 25.29
CA ALA A 455 -5.86 -6.08 26.26
C ALA A 455 -6.85 -4.99 26.73
N VAL A 456 -7.65 -4.47 25.80
CA VAL A 456 -8.80 -3.59 26.06
C VAL A 456 -10.07 -4.21 25.50
N ASP A 457 -11.24 -3.83 26.04
CA ASP A 457 -12.52 -4.21 25.42
C ASP A 457 -12.72 -3.40 24.13
N PRO A 458 -12.73 -4.03 22.93
CA PRO A 458 -12.92 -3.30 21.69
C PRO A 458 -14.30 -2.63 21.58
N ASN A 459 -15.29 -3.05 22.37
CA ASN A 459 -16.61 -2.41 22.39
C ASN A 459 -16.56 -0.98 22.96
N ASP A 460 -15.56 -0.66 23.79
CA ASP A 460 -15.31 0.70 24.28
C ASP A 460 -14.97 1.68 23.15
N GLY A 461 -14.57 1.16 21.99
CA GLY A 461 -14.36 1.95 20.78
C GLY A 461 -15.63 2.62 20.25
N PHE A 462 -16.81 2.01 20.47
CA PHE A 462 -18.09 2.55 20.00
C PHE A 462 -18.68 3.63 20.91
N THR A 463 -18.12 3.81 22.10
CA THR A 463 -18.60 4.80 23.06
C THR A 463 -18.03 6.17 22.69
N PRO A 464 -18.86 7.22 22.56
CA PRO A 464 -18.36 8.57 22.36
C PRO A 464 -17.57 9.05 23.60
N GLY A 465 -16.25 9.17 23.46
CA GLY A 465 -15.38 9.96 24.34
C GLY A 465 -15.37 9.63 25.84
N THR A 466 -14.51 8.70 26.26
CA THR A 466 -13.86 8.73 27.59
C THR A 466 -12.42 8.23 27.46
N GLY A 467 -11.57 9.05 26.84
CA GLY A 467 -10.12 8.87 26.94
C GLY A 467 -9.66 9.31 28.32
N THR A 468 -9.86 8.49 29.33
CA THR A 468 -9.16 8.62 30.62
C THR A 468 -9.12 7.26 31.28
N GLY A 469 -7.93 6.65 31.31
CA GLY A 469 -7.71 5.45 32.10
C GLY A 469 -7.92 5.75 33.58
N SER A 470 -8.68 4.89 34.26
CA SER A 470 -8.56 4.75 35.70
C SER A 470 -8.87 3.32 36.12
N SER A 471 -7.84 2.70 36.67
CA SER A 471 -7.90 1.54 37.54
C SER A 471 -8.74 1.86 38.79
N GLY A 472 -9.63 0.95 39.18
CA GLY A 472 -10.26 1.03 40.51
C GLY A 472 -11.56 0.25 40.61
N GLY A 473 -11.48 -0.99 41.08
CA GLY A 473 -12.65 -1.79 41.41
C GLY A 473 -13.44 -1.26 42.60
N THR A 474 -14.76 -1.28 42.42
CA THR A 474 -15.84 -1.58 43.38
C THR A 474 -15.95 -0.80 44.69
N GLY A 475 -17.01 0.02 44.75
CA GLY A 475 -17.70 0.43 45.98
C GLY A 475 -19.14 0.84 45.66
N THR A 476 -20.09 -0.04 45.97
CA THR A 476 -21.55 0.09 45.79
C THR A 476 -22.16 1.26 46.55
N GLY A 477 -23.09 1.98 45.92
CA GLY A 477 -23.95 2.96 46.59
C GLY A 477 -25.12 3.42 45.73
N THR A 478 -26.26 2.74 45.87
CA THR A 478 -27.57 3.18 45.39
C THR A 478 -27.99 4.49 46.06
N GLY A 479 -28.40 5.49 45.28
CA GLY A 479 -29.00 6.72 45.78
C GLY A 479 -29.65 7.53 44.67
N SER A 480 -30.98 7.58 44.70
CA SER A 480 -31.86 8.37 43.83
C SER A 480 -31.80 9.88 44.16
N GLY A 481 -32.00 10.71 43.15
CA GLY A 481 -32.12 12.17 43.21
C GLY A 481 -31.33 12.80 42.06
N GLY A 482 -31.90 13.48 41.06
CA GLY A 482 -32.98 14.45 41.15
C GLY A 482 -32.40 15.84 40.91
N GLY A 483 -32.30 16.25 39.64
CA GLY A 483 -32.21 17.65 39.23
C GLY A 483 -30.82 18.27 39.05
N GLY A 484 -30.65 19.01 37.95
CA GLY A 484 -29.62 20.05 37.83
C GLY A 484 -28.94 20.15 36.47
N LEU A 485 -29.61 20.72 35.46
CA LEU A 485 -28.95 21.28 34.27
C LEU A 485 -28.06 22.47 34.69
N PRO A 486 -26.81 22.60 34.21
CA PRO A 486 -26.10 23.86 34.31
C PRO A 486 -26.44 24.78 33.12
N ARG A 487 -27.15 25.85 33.46
CA ARG A 487 -27.38 27.06 32.67
C ARG A 487 -26.08 27.82 32.39
N THR A 488 -26.10 28.52 31.26
CA THR A 488 -25.21 29.58 30.81
C THR A 488 -25.32 30.87 31.64
N GLY A 489 -24.20 31.55 31.91
CA GLY A 489 -24.13 33.03 32.00
C GLY A 489 -23.89 33.68 33.38
N SER A 490 -22.75 34.38 33.49
CA SER A 490 -22.53 35.76 34.04
C SER A 490 -22.95 36.04 35.51
N SER A 491 -22.04 36.22 36.49
CA SER A 491 -21.15 37.37 36.80
C SER A 491 -21.65 38.24 37.95
N TRP A 492 -20.84 38.46 39.01
CA TRP A 492 -20.64 39.78 39.63
C TRP A 492 -19.55 39.77 40.70
N LEU A 493 -18.58 40.68 40.58
CA LEU A 493 -18.19 41.66 41.60
C LEU A 493 -17.56 42.87 40.87
N LEU A 494 -18.12 44.07 41.10
CA LEU A 494 -17.67 45.43 40.75
C LEU A 494 -17.61 46.21 42.09
N PRO A 495 -16.94 47.39 42.25
CA PRO A 495 -17.05 48.53 41.32
C PRO A 495 -15.88 49.55 41.23
N ALA A 496 -16.13 50.53 40.34
CA ALA A 496 -15.62 51.91 40.27
C ALA A 496 -14.38 52.20 39.40
N GLY A 497 -14.61 52.96 38.32
CA GLY A 497 -13.56 53.58 37.51
C GLY A 497 -13.99 53.80 36.05
N ALA A 498 -14.86 54.78 35.82
CA ALA A 498 -15.42 55.14 34.53
C ALA A 498 -14.38 55.59 33.48
N THR A 499 -14.77 55.48 32.21
CA THR A 499 -14.33 56.31 31.06
C THR A 499 -12.92 56.07 30.49
N GLY A 500 -12.81 55.47 29.29
CA GLY A 500 -11.53 55.41 28.59
C GLY A 500 -11.45 54.64 27.26
N VAL A 501 -12.54 54.32 26.57
CA VAL A 501 -12.46 53.83 25.18
C VAL A 501 -12.39 55.05 24.26
N ALA A 502 -11.19 55.48 23.86
CA ALA A 502 -10.94 56.35 22.69
C ALA A 502 -9.46 56.75 22.48
N MET A 503 -8.54 56.52 23.43
CA MET A 503 -7.23 57.22 23.46
C MET A 503 -5.98 56.35 23.17
N VAL A 504 -6.12 55.15 22.59
CA VAL A 504 -4.94 54.33 22.20
C VAL A 504 -4.80 54.18 20.68
N ALA A 505 -5.89 54.32 19.92
CA ALA A 505 -5.83 54.32 18.46
C ALA A 505 -5.37 55.67 17.85
N VAL A 506 -5.46 56.78 18.59
CA VAL A 506 -4.95 58.11 18.17
C VAL A 506 -3.48 58.31 18.58
N GLY A 507 -3.00 57.59 19.61
CA GLY A 507 -1.62 57.71 20.12
C GLY A 507 -0.55 57.11 19.21
N VAL A 508 -0.85 56.04 18.46
CA VAL A 508 0.15 55.41 17.58
C VAL A 508 0.23 56.09 16.20
N PHE A 509 -0.83 56.80 15.78
CA PHE A 509 -0.83 57.55 14.51
C PHE A 509 -0.07 58.90 14.60
N LEU A 510 0.05 59.49 15.78
CA LEU A 510 0.82 60.73 16.02
C LEU A 510 2.32 60.50 16.30
N LEU A 511 2.74 59.26 16.57
CA LEU A 511 4.16 58.89 16.71
C LEU A 511 4.85 58.60 15.36
N PHE A 512 4.09 58.35 14.29
CA PHE A 512 4.64 58.12 12.95
C PHE A 512 4.77 59.38 12.07
N THR A 513 4.08 60.48 12.42
CA THR A 513 4.16 61.74 11.66
C THR A 513 5.18 62.74 12.19
N THR A 514 5.71 62.53 13.41
CA THR A 514 6.74 63.40 14.02
C THR A 514 8.18 62.89 13.88
N ARG A 515 8.38 61.61 13.49
CA ARG A 515 9.73 61.08 13.18
C ARG A 515 10.21 61.36 11.75
N ARG A 516 9.30 61.64 10.81
CA ARG A 516 9.63 62.01 9.41
C ARG A 516 9.97 63.49 9.20
N ARG A 517 9.78 64.35 10.21
CA ARG A 517 10.11 65.79 10.11
C ARG A 517 11.46 66.20 10.73
N ARG A 518 12.14 65.33 11.49
CA ARG A 518 13.46 65.63 12.07
C ARG A 518 14.67 65.12 11.28
N THR A 519 14.45 64.39 10.19
CA THR A 519 15.54 63.95 9.29
C THR A 519 15.71 64.87 8.07
N ALA A 520 14.75 65.76 7.82
CA ALA A 520 14.79 66.73 6.72
C ALA A 520 15.47 68.06 7.09
N GLU A 521 15.62 68.39 8.38
CA GLU A 521 16.29 69.64 8.82
C GLU A 521 17.80 69.49 9.07
N ASN A 522 18.34 68.26 9.12
CA ASN A 522 19.79 68.04 9.28
C ASN A 522 20.56 67.84 7.95
N ALA A 523 19.87 67.88 6.81
CA ALA A 523 20.49 67.82 5.47
C ALA A 523 20.66 69.22 4.81
N ALA A 524 20.27 70.30 5.50
CA ALA A 524 20.39 71.68 5.01
C ALA A 524 21.41 72.54 5.79
N LYS A 525 22.29 71.91 6.59
CA LYS A 525 23.38 72.58 7.34
C LYS A 525 24.77 71.94 7.17
N ALA A 526 24.96 71.15 6.11
CA ALA A 526 26.26 70.62 5.70
C ALA A 526 26.48 70.79 4.19
N SER A 527 26.24 72.02 3.70
CA SER A 527 26.96 72.61 2.56
C SER A 527 28.05 73.52 3.11
#